data_AF-A0A0U2ZHY2-F1
#
_entry.id   AF-A0A0U2ZHY2-F1
#
_cell.length_a   1.000
_cell.length_b   1.000
_cell.length_c   1.000
_cell.angle_alpha   90.00
_cell.angle_beta   90.00
_cell.angle_gamma   90.00
#
_symmetry.space_group_name_H-M   'P 1'
#
loop_
_entity.id
_entity.type
_entity.pdbx_description
1 polymer ?
#
loop_
_entity_poly.entity_id
_entity_poly.type
_entity_poly.pdbx_seq_one_letter_code
_entity_poly.pdbx_strand_id
1 'polypeptide(L)'
;MVNKCRCVFTLSLLFSCIPQAIAQSAPNAQQRVEAQLQDEPFYQQVLKAPALIPGNMTQTSVNCSLTPNDDIHPQYKSAKQSQSDKAGWEQRISANWDYFEDVEQDSKILMIDSRHQGDDMAYRYLANDNSHKLLYEPWSTSKVMAITAAISKARAQGVGARSLAGGKVPVADLITSIHTYQPFGGADGNSNAIATYLVNAAGRDYISGLFQGNWLRIANPSVGLRGGYYVEIFNPGAPFWLDKQNNRQAAMPVLIANDADPGYRSYRCQECGLTGNKPMTTLAQAEWLKRLAVHERDESTRHPNLTSDDIQTLFYGDGHSDSRHQHGGMIMGISRLLPHALSQALGGNNDNAKTTLDNLTDGQWRIFQKIGWGPSETRGKSEVAVLAHVCLPGVQGGREFTLAAHTAVNGDAEVRVSDAAKKMQRLLNQSINKLLKETKSK
;
A
#
# COMPACT_ATOMS: atom_id res chain seq x y z
N MET A 1 -39.46 78.37 -9.35
CA MET A 1 -39.51 77.44 -8.21
C MET A 1 -39.42 76.03 -8.75
N VAL A 2 -38.38 75.32 -8.33
CA VAL A 2 -38.03 73.96 -8.73
C VAL A 2 -39.12 73.00 -8.24
N ASN A 3 -39.67 72.14 -9.12
CA ASN A 3 -40.25 70.89 -8.68
C ASN A 3 -39.93 69.76 -9.66
N LYS A 4 -39.39 68.69 -9.07
CA LYS A 4 -38.64 67.62 -9.70
C LYS A 4 -39.57 66.58 -10.36
N CYS A 5 -39.26 66.24 -11.61
CA CYS A 5 -39.64 64.96 -12.19
C CYS A 5 -39.02 63.80 -11.39
N ARG A 6 -39.84 62.83 -10.99
CA ARG A 6 -39.40 61.46 -10.66
C ARG A 6 -39.97 60.52 -11.70
N CYS A 7 -39.20 60.23 -12.74
CA CYS A 7 -39.36 59.01 -13.54
C CYS A 7 -38.71 57.86 -12.75
N VAL A 8 -39.50 56.87 -12.38
CA VAL A 8 -39.02 55.60 -11.86
C VAL A 8 -38.71 54.73 -13.09
N PHE A 9 -37.42 54.56 -13.40
CA PHE A 9 -36.95 53.54 -14.33
C PHE A 9 -36.77 52.24 -13.56
N THR A 10 -37.61 51.25 -13.84
CA THR A 10 -37.44 49.87 -13.40
C THR A 10 -36.35 49.25 -14.25
N LEU A 11 -35.13 49.16 -13.72
CA LEU A 11 -34.00 48.47 -14.36
C LEU A 11 -34.11 46.97 -14.05
N SER A 12 -34.64 46.20 -15.00
CA SER A 12 -34.61 44.73 -14.94
C SER A 12 -33.17 44.24 -15.14
N LEU A 13 -32.49 43.96 -14.03
CA LEU A 13 -31.24 43.20 -14.01
C LEU A 13 -31.52 41.76 -14.45
N LEU A 14 -31.29 41.48 -15.73
CA LEU A 14 -31.10 40.12 -16.23
C LEU A 14 -29.81 39.58 -15.60
N PHE A 15 -29.96 38.85 -14.49
CA PHE A 15 -28.91 37.98 -13.99
C PHE A 15 -28.72 36.86 -15.02
N SER A 16 -27.74 37.02 -15.89
CA SER A 16 -27.16 35.94 -16.66
C SER A 16 -26.56 34.94 -15.67
N CYS A 17 -27.34 33.94 -15.27
CA CYS A 17 -26.80 32.72 -14.67
C CYS A 17 -25.91 32.06 -15.72
N ILE A 18 -24.62 32.42 -15.75
CA ILE A 18 -23.60 31.59 -16.36
C ILE A 18 -23.45 30.42 -15.39
N PRO A 19 -23.87 29.19 -15.75
CA PRO A 19 -23.48 28.04 -14.95
C PRO A 19 -21.96 28.02 -14.97
N GLN A 20 -21.34 28.21 -13.80
CA GLN A 20 -19.95 27.83 -13.61
C GLN A 20 -19.89 26.34 -13.89
N ALA A 21 -19.51 25.98 -15.11
CA ALA A 21 -19.05 24.64 -15.41
C ALA A 21 -17.84 24.43 -14.48
N ILE A 22 -18.06 23.71 -13.38
CA ILE A 22 -16.96 23.16 -12.60
C ILE A 22 -16.20 22.29 -13.59
N ALA A 23 -15.03 22.76 -14.02
CA ALA A 23 -14.16 21.99 -14.88
C ALA A 23 -13.85 20.69 -14.14
N GLN A 24 -14.46 19.58 -14.57
CA GLN A 24 -14.14 18.27 -14.01
C GLN A 24 -12.66 18.00 -14.27
N SER A 25 -11.92 17.69 -13.21
CA SER A 25 -10.52 17.29 -13.31
C SER A 25 -10.42 16.07 -14.25
N ALA A 26 -9.42 16.06 -15.13
CA ALA A 26 -9.24 14.95 -16.08
C ALA A 26 -9.00 13.63 -15.34
N PRO A 27 -9.73 12.54 -15.64
CA PRO A 27 -9.75 11.34 -14.81
C PRO A 27 -8.35 10.77 -14.59
N ASN A 28 -8.08 10.35 -13.36
CA ASN A 28 -6.82 9.72 -13.00
C ASN A 28 -6.68 8.33 -13.63
N ALA A 29 -5.46 7.76 -13.63
CA ALA A 29 -5.18 6.48 -14.29
C ALA A 29 -6.09 5.33 -13.84
N GLN A 30 -6.42 5.26 -12.54
CA GLN A 30 -7.31 4.24 -12.01
C GLN A 30 -8.74 4.40 -12.56
N GLN A 31 -9.28 5.62 -12.55
CA GLN A 31 -10.62 5.92 -13.07
C GLN A 31 -10.74 5.60 -14.57
N ARG A 32 -9.68 5.89 -15.36
CA ARG A 32 -9.65 5.55 -16.79
C ARG A 32 -9.65 4.04 -17.02
N VAL A 33 -8.82 3.30 -16.28
CA VAL A 33 -8.80 1.83 -16.36
C VAL A 33 -10.15 1.24 -15.97
N GLU A 34 -10.76 1.76 -14.90
CA GLU A 34 -12.06 1.30 -14.42
C GLU A 34 -13.17 1.50 -15.46
N ALA A 35 -13.19 2.65 -16.13
CA ALA A 35 -14.14 2.92 -17.21
C ALA A 35 -13.96 1.96 -18.40
N GLN A 36 -12.73 1.60 -18.74
CA GLN A 36 -12.43 0.73 -19.89
C GLN A 36 -12.61 -0.77 -19.60
N LEU A 37 -12.49 -1.19 -18.34
CA LEU A 37 -12.55 -2.60 -17.92
C LEU A 37 -13.81 -2.93 -17.12
N GLN A 38 -14.82 -2.05 -17.12
CA GLN A 38 -16.04 -2.25 -16.32
C GLN A 38 -16.75 -3.58 -16.61
N ASP A 39 -16.70 -4.05 -17.86
CA ASP A 39 -17.33 -5.30 -18.30
C ASP A 39 -16.37 -6.50 -18.37
N GLU A 40 -15.08 -6.32 -18.02
CA GLU A 40 -14.11 -7.42 -18.10
C GLU A 40 -14.20 -8.30 -16.83
N PRO A 41 -14.54 -9.60 -16.96
CA PRO A 41 -14.86 -10.43 -15.79
C PRO A 41 -13.71 -10.59 -14.82
N PHE A 42 -12.47 -10.77 -15.32
CA PHE A 42 -11.32 -10.96 -14.45
C PHE A 42 -11.02 -9.68 -13.65
N TYR A 43 -11.14 -8.52 -14.27
CA TYR A 43 -11.01 -7.23 -13.62
C TYR A 43 -12.05 -7.06 -12.51
N GLN A 44 -13.34 -7.32 -12.78
CA GLN A 44 -14.41 -7.14 -11.78
C GLN A 44 -14.35 -8.17 -10.65
N GLN A 45 -14.16 -9.44 -10.99
CA GLN A 45 -14.31 -10.55 -10.04
C GLN A 45 -13.02 -10.90 -9.31
N VAL A 46 -11.87 -10.45 -9.81
CA VAL A 46 -10.56 -10.75 -9.22
C VAL A 46 -9.80 -9.48 -8.89
N LEU A 47 -9.49 -8.61 -9.85
CA LEU A 47 -8.57 -7.49 -9.61
C LEU A 47 -9.18 -6.40 -8.72
N LYS A 48 -10.40 -5.96 -9.05
CA LYS A 48 -11.14 -4.91 -8.34
C LYS A 48 -12.06 -5.46 -7.25
N ALA A 49 -12.24 -6.78 -7.20
CA ALA A 49 -13.15 -7.40 -6.24
C ALA A 49 -12.79 -7.03 -4.79
N PRO A 50 -13.79 -6.80 -3.92
CA PRO A 50 -13.57 -6.61 -2.50
C PRO A 50 -12.75 -7.76 -1.89
N ALA A 51 -12.00 -7.43 -0.84
CA ALA A 51 -11.23 -8.40 -0.07
C ALA A 51 -12.13 -9.55 0.39
N LEU A 52 -11.60 -10.77 0.35
CA LEU A 52 -12.17 -11.84 1.16
C LEU A 52 -11.80 -11.54 2.62
N ILE A 53 -12.79 -11.57 3.50
CA ILE A 53 -12.58 -11.31 4.93
C ILE A 53 -12.49 -12.65 5.67
N PRO A 54 -11.53 -12.84 6.59
CA PRO A 54 -11.40 -14.05 7.39
C PRO A 54 -12.67 -14.35 8.20
N GLY A 55 -13.00 -15.63 8.37
CA GLY A 55 -14.18 -16.06 9.13
C GLY A 55 -14.13 -15.68 10.62
N ASN A 56 -12.95 -15.49 11.18
CA ASN A 56 -12.74 -15.09 12.56
C ASN A 56 -11.90 -13.82 12.67
N MET A 57 -12.57 -12.72 12.99
CA MET A 57 -11.98 -11.40 13.19
C MET A 57 -12.05 -10.92 14.65
N THR A 58 -12.31 -11.83 15.61
CA THR A 58 -12.42 -11.47 17.04
C THR A 58 -11.09 -11.01 17.64
N GLN A 59 -9.97 -11.52 17.12
CA GLN A 59 -8.62 -11.09 17.47
C GLN A 59 -8.01 -10.31 16.31
N THR A 60 -7.74 -9.02 16.55
CA THR A 60 -7.13 -8.10 15.58
C THR A 60 -5.64 -7.92 15.86
N SER A 61 -4.90 -9.02 16.02
CA SER A 61 -3.43 -8.94 16.12
C SER A 61 -2.82 -8.87 14.73
N VAL A 62 -1.81 -8.01 14.52
CA VAL A 62 -0.98 -8.07 13.31
C VAL A 62 -0.03 -9.25 13.37
N ASN A 63 0.30 -9.72 14.58
CA ASN A 63 1.22 -10.83 14.78
C ASN A 63 0.62 -12.14 14.28
N CYS A 64 1.46 -12.96 13.64
CA CYS A 64 1.07 -14.29 13.24
C CYS A 64 1.35 -15.31 14.35
N SER A 65 0.38 -16.19 14.63
CA SER A 65 0.59 -17.32 15.54
C SER A 65 1.45 -18.38 14.85
N LEU A 66 2.75 -18.25 15.05
CA LEU A 66 3.77 -19.17 14.58
C LEU A 66 4.16 -20.11 15.71
N THR A 67 4.27 -21.41 15.44
CA THR A 67 4.81 -22.37 16.42
C THR A 67 6.24 -21.97 16.75
N PRO A 68 6.57 -21.71 18.03
CA PRO A 68 7.93 -21.46 18.45
C PRO A 68 8.82 -22.62 18.03
N ASN A 69 9.97 -22.30 17.45
CA ASN A 69 10.97 -23.29 17.09
C ASN A 69 12.34 -22.76 17.51
N ASP A 70 12.95 -23.46 18.47
CA ASP A 70 14.26 -23.11 19.02
C ASP A 70 15.41 -23.50 18.07
N ASP A 71 15.13 -24.30 17.04
CA ASP A 71 16.13 -24.75 16.09
C ASP A 71 16.59 -23.60 15.19
N ILE A 72 17.91 -23.40 15.18
CA ILE A 72 18.56 -22.48 14.25
C ILE A 72 18.51 -23.07 12.84
N HIS A 73 17.74 -22.45 11.95
CA HIS A 73 17.66 -22.87 10.56
C HIS A 73 18.68 -22.10 9.70
N PRO A 74 19.60 -22.76 8.98
CA PRO A 74 20.71 -22.11 8.29
C PRO A 74 20.29 -21.16 7.16
N GLN A 75 19.08 -21.33 6.63
CA GLN A 75 18.51 -20.47 5.59
C GLN A 75 17.76 -19.25 6.12
N TYR A 76 17.77 -18.98 7.42
CA TYR A 76 17.12 -17.80 8.01
C TYR A 76 18.13 -17.04 8.86
N LYS A 77 17.97 -15.72 8.90
CA LYS A 77 18.75 -14.85 9.79
C LYS A 77 17.85 -13.83 10.46
N SER A 78 18.10 -13.56 11.74
CA SER A 78 17.45 -12.46 12.45
C SER A 78 17.94 -11.09 11.97
N ALA A 79 17.21 -10.04 12.32
CA ALA A 79 17.63 -8.67 12.04
C ALA A 79 18.94 -8.30 12.77
N LYS A 80 19.16 -8.83 13.97
CA LYS A 80 20.42 -8.67 14.72
C LYS A 80 21.60 -9.31 13.97
N GLN A 81 21.44 -10.54 13.50
CA GLN A 81 22.47 -11.25 12.72
C GLN A 81 22.77 -10.56 11.38
N SER A 82 21.74 -10.03 10.74
CA SER A 82 21.87 -9.30 9.47
C SER A 82 22.33 -7.84 9.66
N GLN A 83 22.33 -7.35 10.90
CA GLN A 83 22.54 -5.94 11.26
C GLN A 83 21.68 -5.02 10.40
N SER A 84 20.36 -5.28 10.38
CA SER A 84 19.38 -4.58 9.54
C SER A 84 19.23 -3.09 9.86
N ASP A 85 19.79 -2.64 10.99
CA ASP A 85 19.89 -1.24 11.41
C ASP A 85 21.15 -0.53 10.89
N LYS A 86 22.04 -1.23 10.16
CA LYS A 86 23.27 -0.68 9.58
C LYS A 86 23.20 -0.66 8.05
N ALA A 87 23.96 0.23 7.42
CA ALA A 87 24.11 0.26 5.97
C ALA A 87 24.68 -1.07 5.43
N GLY A 88 24.29 -1.43 4.21
CA GLY A 88 24.75 -2.65 3.52
C GLY A 88 24.21 -3.95 4.13
N TRP A 89 23.13 -3.90 4.91
CA TRP A 89 22.52 -5.09 5.51
C TRP A 89 22.00 -6.08 4.45
N GLU A 90 21.72 -5.60 3.24
CA GLU A 90 21.28 -6.42 2.11
C GLU A 90 22.32 -7.48 1.71
N GLN A 91 23.59 -7.29 2.07
CA GLN A 91 24.66 -8.28 1.84
C GLN A 91 24.78 -9.32 2.96
N ARG A 92 24.11 -9.09 4.10
CA ARG A 92 24.24 -9.91 5.32
C ARG A 92 23.03 -10.80 5.60
N ILE A 93 21.90 -10.54 4.94
CA ILE A 93 20.68 -11.36 5.03
C ILE A 93 20.87 -12.76 4.47
N SER A 94 19.97 -13.67 4.87
CA SER A 94 19.83 -14.95 4.21
C SER A 94 18.92 -14.81 3.00
N ALA A 95 19.47 -15.02 1.81
CA ALA A 95 18.73 -14.81 0.58
C ALA A 95 19.04 -15.84 -0.51
N ASN A 96 18.01 -16.13 -1.32
CA ASN A 96 18.13 -16.80 -2.60
C ASN A 96 17.42 -15.96 -3.67
N TRP A 97 18.21 -15.30 -4.51
CA TRP A 97 17.71 -14.32 -5.47
C TRP A 97 17.18 -14.89 -6.78
N ASP A 98 17.35 -16.20 -6.97
CA ASP A 98 16.89 -16.96 -8.13
C ASP A 98 16.04 -18.17 -7.68
N TYR A 99 15.39 -18.03 -6.51
CA TYR A 99 14.56 -19.07 -5.90
C TYR A 99 13.32 -19.38 -6.73
N PHE A 100 12.66 -18.38 -7.31
CA PHE A 100 11.50 -18.59 -8.17
C PHE A 100 11.97 -18.71 -9.63
N GLU A 101 11.84 -19.91 -10.18
CA GLU A 101 12.28 -20.28 -11.53
C GLU A 101 11.10 -20.20 -12.51
N ASP A 102 11.39 -20.22 -13.81
CA ASP A 102 10.40 -20.25 -14.91
C ASP A 102 9.35 -19.11 -14.85
N VAL A 103 9.78 -17.96 -14.32
CA VAL A 103 8.95 -16.77 -14.22
C VAL A 103 8.90 -16.06 -15.58
N GLU A 104 7.69 -15.70 -16.03
CA GLU A 104 7.51 -14.96 -17.29
C GLU A 104 8.31 -13.64 -17.29
N GLN A 105 8.95 -13.30 -18.41
CA GLN A 105 9.69 -12.03 -18.61
C GLN A 105 8.89 -10.81 -18.11
N ASP A 106 9.54 -9.76 -17.64
CA ASP A 106 8.89 -8.56 -17.08
C ASP A 106 8.03 -8.83 -15.83
N SER A 107 8.31 -9.93 -15.13
CA SER A 107 7.75 -10.22 -13.82
C SER A 107 8.85 -10.14 -12.75
N LYS A 108 8.51 -9.56 -11.61
CA LYS A 108 9.39 -9.41 -10.46
C LYS A 108 8.63 -9.87 -9.24
N ILE A 109 9.25 -10.66 -8.39
CA ILE A 109 8.71 -11.02 -7.10
C ILE A 109 9.83 -11.11 -6.08
N LEU A 110 9.54 -10.63 -4.88
CA LEU A 110 10.30 -10.94 -3.69
C LEU A 110 9.34 -11.34 -2.57
N MET A 111 9.66 -12.43 -1.89
CA MET A 111 9.00 -12.90 -0.67
C MET A 111 10.02 -12.90 0.47
N ILE A 112 9.65 -12.28 1.59
CA ILE A 112 10.36 -12.35 2.87
C ILE A 112 9.58 -13.33 3.73
N ASP A 113 10.11 -14.53 3.86
CA ASP A 113 9.55 -15.61 4.65
C ASP A 113 10.01 -15.47 6.10
N SER A 114 9.06 -15.49 7.04
CA SER A 114 9.29 -15.20 8.45
C SER A 114 9.09 -16.45 9.32
N ARG A 115 9.92 -16.60 10.35
CA ARG A 115 9.76 -17.62 11.39
C ARG A 115 10.28 -17.12 12.74
N HIS A 116 9.96 -17.84 13.80
CA HIS A 116 10.71 -17.75 15.06
C HIS A 116 11.99 -18.60 15.00
N GLN A 117 13.02 -18.10 15.68
CA GLN A 117 14.23 -18.83 16.05
C GLN A 117 14.62 -18.44 17.48
N GLY A 118 14.21 -19.28 18.44
CA GLY A 118 14.18 -18.89 19.84
C GLY A 118 13.30 -17.65 20.05
N ASP A 119 13.81 -16.67 20.80
CA ASP A 119 13.09 -15.42 21.11
C ASP A 119 13.06 -14.41 19.96
N ASP A 120 13.88 -14.60 18.91
CA ASP A 120 14.00 -13.66 17.80
C ASP A 120 13.13 -14.05 16.60
N MET A 121 12.67 -13.04 15.86
CA MET A 121 12.19 -13.23 14.48
C MET A 121 13.38 -13.44 13.54
N ALA A 122 13.24 -14.35 12.59
CA ALA A 122 14.23 -14.63 11.56
C ALA A 122 13.61 -14.71 10.17
N TYR A 123 14.40 -14.32 9.16
CA TYR A 123 13.92 -14.04 7.81
C TYR A 123 14.75 -14.73 6.74
N ARG A 124 14.07 -15.16 5.68
CA ARG A 124 14.64 -15.69 4.44
C ARG A 124 14.07 -14.91 3.26
N TYR A 125 14.93 -14.37 2.41
CA TYR A 125 14.54 -13.52 1.29
C TYR A 125 14.63 -14.32 -0.01
N LEU A 126 13.53 -14.39 -0.75
CA LEU A 126 13.39 -15.23 -1.94
C LEU A 126 12.94 -14.35 -3.11
N ALA A 127 13.62 -14.42 -4.25
CA ALA A 127 13.25 -13.66 -5.45
C ALA A 127 13.40 -14.49 -6.73
N ASN A 128 12.96 -13.95 -7.86
CA ASN A 128 13.29 -14.45 -9.21
C ASN A 128 14.34 -13.56 -9.87
N ASP A 129 15.26 -14.15 -10.63
CA ASP A 129 16.17 -13.47 -11.57
C ASP A 129 16.86 -12.21 -11.02
N ASN A 130 17.26 -12.25 -9.75
CA ASN A 130 17.81 -11.07 -9.07
C ASN A 130 16.91 -9.82 -9.13
N SER A 131 15.60 -9.99 -9.28
CA SER A 131 14.63 -8.90 -9.51
C SER A 131 14.46 -7.98 -8.30
N HIS A 132 14.88 -8.43 -7.12
CA HIS A 132 14.83 -7.71 -5.85
C HIS A 132 15.45 -6.29 -5.87
N LYS A 133 16.40 -6.05 -6.77
CA LYS A 133 17.12 -4.78 -6.92
C LYS A 133 16.67 -3.94 -8.12
N LEU A 134 15.79 -4.48 -8.97
CA LEU A 134 15.35 -3.78 -10.18
C LEU A 134 14.31 -2.71 -9.83
N LEU A 135 14.53 -1.50 -10.33
CA LEU A 135 13.60 -0.40 -10.15
C LEU A 135 12.36 -0.59 -11.02
N TYR A 136 11.20 -0.24 -10.48
CA TYR A 136 9.94 -0.17 -11.20
C TYR A 136 9.03 0.92 -10.60
N GLU A 137 7.92 1.23 -11.27
CA GLU A 137 6.88 2.09 -10.69
C GLU A 137 5.99 1.25 -9.75
N PRO A 138 5.96 1.56 -8.45
CA PRO A 138 5.17 0.82 -7.48
C PRO A 138 3.66 1.05 -7.64
N TRP A 139 3.25 2.04 -8.44
CA TRP A 139 1.85 2.43 -8.55
C TRP A 139 1.27 2.73 -7.16
N SER A 140 0.05 2.28 -6.86
CA SER A 140 -0.59 2.52 -5.58
C SER A 140 -0.02 1.71 -4.42
N THR A 141 0.90 0.74 -4.62
CA THR A 141 1.50 0.02 -3.48
C THR A 141 2.36 0.94 -2.62
N SER A 142 2.96 1.99 -3.22
CA SER A 142 3.73 3.00 -2.48
C SER A 142 2.89 3.86 -1.53
N LYS A 143 1.55 3.77 -1.59
CA LYS A 143 0.66 4.51 -0.69
C LYS A 143 0.80 4.05 0.76
N VAL A 144 1.24 2.82 1.01
CA VAL A 144 1.60 2.34 2.36
C VAL A 144 2.71 3.22 2.96
N MET A 145 3.71 3.58 2.15
CA MET A 145 4.80 4.46 2.57
C MET A 145 4.34 5.91 2.77
N ALA A 146 3.42 6.40 1.92
CA ALA A 146 2.81 7.71 2.11
C ALA A 146 2.03 7.81 3.43
N ILE A 147 1.22 6.79 3.74
CA ILE A 147 0.43 6.71 4.99
C ILE A 147 1.36 6.69 6.20
N THR A 148 2.29 5.75 6.23
CA THR A 148 3.15 5.53 7.40
C THR A 148 4.07 6.71 7.66
N ALA A 149 4.59 7.37 6.62
CA ALA A 149 5.39 8.56 6.79
C ALA A 149 4.58 9.78 7.28
N ALA A 150 3.33 9.97 6.81
CA ALA A 150 2.45 11.04 7.30
C ALA A 150 2.10 10.84 8.79
N ILE A 151 1.75 9.61 9.18
CA ILE A 151 1.51 9.26 10.58
C ILE A 151 2.79 9.50 11.39
N SER A 152 3.95 9.11 10.87
CA SER A 152 5.23 9.31 11.55
C SER A 152 5.53 10.79 11.81
N LYS A 153 5.22 11.66 10.85
CA LYS A 153 5.36 13.12 10.97
C LYS A 153 4.39 13.74 11.97
N ALA A 154 3.15 13.28 12.00
CA ALA A 154 2.19 13.69 13.03
C ALA A 154 2.63 13.21 14.42
N ARG A 155 3.16 11.99 14.50
CA ARG A 155 3.57 11.34 15.76
C ARG A 155 4.78 12.01 16.39
N ALA A 156 5.70 12.53 15.59
CA ALA A 156 6.78 13.40 16.06
C ALA A 156 6.27 14.69 16.77
N GLN A 157 5.00 15.05 16.57
CA GLN A 157 4.30 16.16 17.24
C GLN A 157 3.24 15.66 18.26
N GLY A 158 3.25 14.37 18.59
CA GLY A 158 2.37 13.77 19.60
C GLY A 158 0.98 13.36 19.13
N VAL A 159 0.70 13.31 17.82
CA VAL A 159 -0.59 12.91 17.23
C VAL A 159 -0.43 11.64 16.39
N GLY A 160 -1.27 10.62 16.63
CA GLY A 160 -1.19 9.32 15.96
C GLY A 160 -2.23 9.07 14.86
N ALA A 161 -2.32 7.83 14.39
CA ALA A 161 -3.22 7.41 13.31
C ALA A 161 -4.72 7.40 13.67
N ARG A 162 -5.08 7.39 14.97
CA ARG A 162 -6.47 7.51 15.45
C ARG A 162 -6.98 8.97 15.49
N SER A 163 -6.23 9.90 14.94
CA SER A 163 -6.56 11.32 14.88
C SER A 163 -7.51 11.67 13.74
N LEU A 164 -7.90 12.95 13.67
CA LEU A 164 -8.70 13.51 12.59
C LEU A 164 -7.86 14.44 11.71
N ALA A 165 -7.79 14.15 10.41
CA ALA A 165 -7.29 15.07 9.42
C ALA A 165 -8.20 16.31 9.34
N GLY A 166 -7.58 17.49 9.46
CA GLY A 166 -8.27 18.79 9.47
C GLY A 166 -9.26 18.96 10.61
N GLY A 167 -9.15 18.16 11.68
CA GLY A 167 -10.10 18.12 12.79
C GLY A 167 -11.45 17.50 12.45
N LYS A 168 -11.61 16.89 11.26
CA LYS A 168 -12.91 16.40 10.77
C LYS A 168 -12.89 14.92 10.39
N VAL A 169 -11.98 14.50 9.52
CA VAL A 169 -12.03 13.17 8.89
C VAL A 169 -11.07 12.22 9.62
N PRO A 170 -11.54 11.08 10.17
CA PRO A 170 -10.66 10.09 10.77
C PRO A 170 -9.57 9.65 9.79
N VAL A 171 -8.32 9.65 10.24
CA VAL A 171 -7.20 9.19 9.41
C VAL A 171 -7.37 7.71 9.04
N ALA A 172 -7.96 6.90 9.92
CA ALA A 172 -8.35 5.51 9.63
C ALA A 172 -9.29 5.37 8.43
N ASP A 173 -10.22 6.31 8.23
CA ASP A 173 -11.13 6.33 7.06
C ASP A 173 -10.34 6.56 5.77
N LEU A 174 -9.41 7.52 5.80
CA LEU A 174 -8.51 7.82 4.67
C LEU A 174 -7.65 6.61 4.30
N ILE A 175 -7.09 5.93 5.29
CA ILE A 175 -6.30 4.70 5.11
C ILE A 175 -7.16 3.63 4.44
N THR A 176 -8.36 3.38 4.96
CA THR A 176 -9.25 2.33 4.43
C THR A 176 -9.65 2.65 2.99
N SER A 177 -10.08 3.89 2.73
CA SER A 177 -10.45 4.37 1.40
C SER A 177 -9.30 4.28 0.39
N ILE A 178 -8.06 4.53 0.84
CA ILE A 178 -6.88 4.30 0.01
C ILE A 178 -6.79 2.84 -0.42
N HIS A 179 -6.99 1.88 0.49
CA HIS A 179 -6.81 0.45 0.23
C HIS A 179 -7.98 -0.16 -0.56
N THR A 180 -9.21 0.31 -0.32
CA THR A 180 -10.43 -0.17 -0.97
C THR A 180 -10.68 0.49 -2.33
N TYR A 181 -10.12 1.67 -2.58
CA TYR A 181 -10.47 2.56 -3.69
C TYR A 181 -11.95 2.97 -3.72
N GLN A 182 -12.60 2.95 -2.55
CA GLN A 182 -14.02 3.26 -2.37
C GLN A 182 -14.19 4.29 -1.25
N PRO A 183 -15.31 5.02 -1.22
CA PRO A 183 -15.68 5.81 -0.06
C PRO A 183 -15.74 4.94 1.20
N PHE A 184 -15.29 5.49 2.33
CA PHE A 184 -15.31 4.80 3.61
C PHE A 184 -15.41 5.82 4.74
N GLY A 185 -16.45 5.74 5.58
CA GLY A 185 -16.68 6.75 6.62
C GLY A 185 -16.70 8.17 6.04
N GLY A 186 -15.82 9.04 6.54
CA GLY A 186 -15.66 10.42 6.08
C GLY A 186 -14.78 10.61 4.84
N ALA A 187 -14.25 9.54 4.24
CA ALA A 187 -13.41 9.58 3.04
C ALA A 187 -14.22 9.36 1.75
N ASP A 188 -13.83 10.04 0.67
CA ASP A 188 -14.60 10.14 -0.59
C ASP A 188 -14.27 9.06 -1.64
N GLY A 189 -13.30 8.18 -1.39
CA GLY A 189 -12.88 7.17 -2.35
C GLY A 189 -11.78 7.59 -3.32
N ASN A 190 -11.39 8.87 -3.35
CA ASN A 190 -10.32 9.36 -4.23
C ASN A 190 -8.93 9.01 -3.67
N SER A 191 -8.60 7.72 -3.72
CA SER A 191 -7.35 7.13 -3.20
C SER A 191 -6.09 7.86 -3.67
N ASN A 192 -6.09 8.40 -4.90
CA ASN A 192 -4.95 9.16 -5.42
C ASN A 192 -4.87 10.57 -4.80
N ALA A 193 -5.98 11.29 -4.67
CA ALA A 193 -5.99 12.61 -4.04
C ALA A 193 -5.64 12.52 -2.54
N ILE A 194 -6.18 11.53 -1.83
CA ILE A 194 -5.88 11.27 -0.42
C ILE A 194 -4.41 10.94 -0.24
N ALA A 195 -3.86 9.99 -1.01
CA ALA A 195 -2.45 9.64 -0.88
C ALA A 195 -1.51 10.79 -1.28
N THR A 196 -1.91 11.65 -2.21
CA THR A 196 -1.15 12.84 -2.58
C THR A 196 -1.10 13.84 -1.43
N TYR A 197 -2.23 14.04 -0.72
CA TYR A 197 -2.26 14.81 0.52
C TYR A 197 -1.30 14.24 1.58
N LEU A 198 -1.30 12.92 1.80
CA LEU A 198 -0.42 12.30 2.80
C LEU A 198 1.07 12.48 2.45
N VAL A 199 1.43 12.39 1.17
CA VAL A 199 2.80 12.67 0.70
C VAL A 199 3.18 14.12 0.99
N ASN A 200 2.31 15.07 0.62
CA ASN A 200 2.54 16.49 0.84
C ASN A 200 2.64 16.83 2.34
N ALA A 201 1.81 16.21 3.17
CA ALA A 201 1.80 16.44 4.61
C ALA A 201 3.08 15.91 5.28
N ALA A 202 3.62 14.79 4.82
CA ALA A 202 4.87 14.25 5.36
C ALA A 202 6.13 14.96 4.81
N GLY A 203 6.06 15.41 3.55
CA GLY A 203 7.17 15.97 2.77
C GLY A 203 8.04 14.89 2.12
N ARG A 204 8.34 15.03 0.84
CA ARG A 204 9.03 14.00 0.03
C ARG A 204 10.47 13.71 0.43
N ASP A 205 11.19 14.70 0.94
CA ASP A 205 12.53 14.49 1.49
C ASP A 205 12.48 13.55 2.70
N TYR A 206 11.49 13.75 3.57
CA TYR A 206 11.32 12.90 4.74
C TYR A 206 10.98 11.45 4.34
N ILE A 207 9.99 11.27 3.45
CA ILE A 207 9.59 9.93 3.00
C ILE A 207 10.77 9.23 2.29
N SER A 208 11.47 9.93 1.40
CA SER A 208 12.62 9.36 0.69
C SER A 208 13.77 9.03 1.65
N GLY A 209 14.00 9.87 2.66
CA GLY A 209 14.99 9.62 3.70
C GLY A 209 14.73 8.34 4.50
N LEU A 210 13.46 7.93 4.68
CA LEU A 210 13.10 6.67 5.35
C LEU A 210 13.54 5.42 4.57
N PHE A 211 13.56 5.47 3.23
CA PHE A 211 14.14 4.37 2.42
C PHE A 211 15.65 4.32 2.55
N GLN A 212 16.27 5.49 2.57
CA GLN A 212 17.71 5.68 2.60
C GLN A 212 18.19 5.64 4.05
N GLY A 213 18.89 6.66 4.54
CA GLY A 213 19.61 6.59 5.82
C GLY A 213 18.76 6.52 7.10
N ASN A 214 17.48 6.94 7.08
CA ASN A 214 16.75 7.21 8.32
C ASN A 214 16.06 5.98 8.92
N TRP A 215 15.80 4.93 8.13
CA TRP A 215 15.14 3.73 8.64
C TRP A 215 15.51 2.44 7.91
N LEU A 216 15.17 2.30 6.63
CA LEU A 216 15.41 1.07 5.88
C LEU A 216 16.88 0.89 5.49
N ARG A 217 17.62 1.97 5.28
CA ARG A 217 19.05 1.94 4.89
C ARG A 217 19.33 1.17 3.61
N ILE A 218 18.40 1.27 2.65
CA ILE A 218 18.58 0.70 1.31
C ILE A 218 19.76 1.39 0.63
N ALA A 219 20.68 0.58 0.11
CA ALA A 219 21.91 1.03 -0.51
C ALA A 219 21.68 1.73 -1.86
N ASN A 220 20.61 1.38 -2.58
CA ASN A 220 20.28 2.02 -3.86
C ASN A 220 19.68 3.42 -3.61
N PRO A 221 20.42 4.52 -3.92
CA PRO A 221 19.96 5.88 -3.62
C PRO A 221 18.80 6.32 -4.51
N SER A 222 18.55 5.61 -5.62
CA SER A 222 17.43 5.91 -6.50
C SER A 222 16.09 5.54 -5.88
N VAL A 223 16.06 4.63 -4.91
CA VAL A 223 14.82 4.23 -4.23
C VAL A 223 14.28 5.41 -3.42
N GLY A 224 13.03 5.80 -3.70
CA GLY A 224 12.39 6.88 -2.98
C GLY A 224 10.98 7.22 -3.45
N LEU A 225 10.38 8.22 -2.81
CA LEU A 225 9.05 8.72 -3.13
C LEU A 225 9.13 10.24 -3.30
N ARG A 226 9.23 10.68 -4.56
CA ARG A 226 9.34 12.10 -4.97
C ARG A 226 8.13 12.59 -5.77
N GLY A 227 7.25 11.69 -6.19
CA GLY A 227 6.08 12.03 -7.00
C GLY A 227 4.84 12.43 -6.23
N GLY A 228 3.78 12.71 -6.98
CA GLY A 228 2.38 12.63 -6.51
C GLY A 228 1.67 11.42 -7.13
N TYR A 229 0.39 11.26 -6.82
CA TYR A 229 -0.46 10.25 -7.45
C TYR A 229 -1.48 10.86 -8.40
N TYR A 230 -1.84 12.13 -8.18
CA TYR A 230 -2.77 12.88 -9.02
C TYR A 230 -2.57 14.40 -8.82
N VAL A 231 -3.20 15.19 -9.68
CA VAL A 231 -3.16 16.66 -9.61
C VAL A 231 -4.16 17.20 -8.58
N GLU A 232 -5.28 16.51 -8.41
CA GLU A 232 -6.22 16.79 -7.33
C GLU A 232 -5.65 16.29 -6.01
N ILE A 233 -5.73 17.12 -4.99
CA ILE A 233 -5.20 16.86 -3.66
C ILE A 233 -6.37 16.89 -2.69
N PHE A 234 -6.49 15.86 -1.86
CA PHE A 234 -7.52 15.82 -0.82
C PHE A 234 -7.33 17.00 0.14
N ASN A 235 -8.40 17.77 0.34
CA ASN A 235 -8.38 18.91 1.25
C ASN A 235 -9.10 18.53 2.56
N PRO A 236 -8.36 18.32 3.68
CA PRO A 236 -8.97 18.02 4.97
C PRO A 236 -9.66 19.24 5.61
N GLY A 237 -9.53 20.43 5.03
CA GLY A 237 -10.12 21.69 5.49
C GLY A 237 -9.21 22.52 6.38
N ALA A 238 -8.41 21.90 7.26
CA ALA A 238 -7.46 22.60 8.13
C ALA A 238 -6.06 21.97 8.09
N PRO A 239 -4.98 22.77 8.25
CA PRO A 239 -3.59 22.32 8.09
C PRO A 239 -3.02 21.63 9.33
N PHE A 240 -3.83 20.78 9.96
CA PHE A 240 -3.41 19.99 11.12
C PHE A 240 -4.16 18.66 11.20
N TRP A 241 -3.58 17.71 11.94
CA TRP A 241 -4.32 16.57 12.47
C TRP A 241 -4.62 16.81 13.95
N LEU A 242 -5.80 16.39 14.40
CA LEU A 242 -6.28 16.57 15.76
C LEU A 242 -6.45 15.22 16.45
N ASP A 243 -5.72 15.01 17.54
CA ASP A 243 -6.05 13.97 18.49
C ASP A 243 -7.18 14.47 19.40
N LYS A 244 -8.37 13.88 19.23
CA LYS A 244 -9.56 14.27 20.00
C LYS A 244 -9.46 13.95 21.49
N GLN A 245 -8.70 12.92 21.88
CA GLN A 245 -8.69 12.46 23.28
C GLN A 245 -7.93 13.42 24.19
N ASN A 246 -6.85 14.00 23.69
CA ASN A 246 -5.98 14.91 24.45
C ASN A 246 -5.94 16.33 23.87
N ASN A 247 -6.73 16.61 22.83
CA ASN A 247 -6.81 17.89 22.11
C ASN A 247 -5.46 18.38 21.55
N ARG A 248 -4.52 17.47 21.26
CA ARG A 248 -3.24 17.80 20.62
C ARG A 248 -3.39 17.95 19.12
N GLN A 249 -2.62 18.87 18.55
CA GLN A 249 -2.55 19.10 17.12
C GLN A 249 -1.15 18.85 16.59
N ALA A 250 -1.06 18.22 15.42
CA ALA A 250 0.15 18.15 14.63
C ALA A 250 -0.04 18.98 13.37
N ALA A 251 0.91 19.87 13.08
CA ALA A 251 0.91 20.64 11.84
C ALA A 251 1.06 19.68 10.65
N MET A 252 0.11 19.73 9.72
CA MET A 252 0.02 18.86 8.55
C MET A 252 -0.37 19.73 7.34
N PRO A 253 0.59 20.18 6.52
CA PRO A 253 0.33 21.19 5.50
C PRO A 253 -0.67 20.71 4.45
N VAL A 254 -1.57 21.61 4.04
CA VAL A 254 -2.49 21.41 2.91
C VAL A 254 -1.94 22.20 1.73
N LEU A 255 -1.29 21.50 0.81
CA LEU A 255 -0.77 22.09 -0.41
C LEU A 255 -1.83 22.06 -1.50
N ILE A 256 -1.93 23.15 -2.26
CA ILE A 256 -2.84 23.27 -3.42
C ILE A 256 -2.24 22.70 -4.70
N ALA A 257 -0.92 22.48 -4.73
CA ALA A 257 -0.19 21.91 -5.85
C ALA A 257 0.97 21.04 -5.35
N ASN A 258 1.33 20.02 -6.12
CA ASN A 258 2.38 19.08 -5.75
C ASN A 258 3.78 19.71 -5.75
N ASP A 259 4.04 20.63 -6.67
CA ASP A 259 5.30 21.35 -6.84
C ASP A 259 5.56 22.40 -5.76
N ALA A 260 4.58 22.67 -4.89
CA ALA A 260 4.79 23.46 -3.67
C ALA A 260 5.63 22.71 -2.61
N ASP A 261 5.78 21.38 -2.72
CA ASP A 261 6.78 20.63 -1.96
C ASP A 261 8.12 20.71 -2.69
N PRO A 262 9.19 21.26 -2.09
CA PRO A 262 10.49 21.41 -2.75
C PRO A 262 11.13 20.06 -3.12
N GLY A 263 10.74 18.97 -2.46
CA GLY A 263 11.18 17.63 -2.80
C GLY A 263 10.39 16.99 -3.96
N TYR A 264 9.41 17.69 -4.55
CA TYR A 264 8.59 17.19 -5.65
C TYR A 264 9.39 16.96 -6.92
N ARG A 265 9.04 15.86 -7.57
CA ARG A 265 9.52 15.51 -8.89
C ARG A 265 8.36 15.14 -9.79
N SER A 266 8.26 15.81 -10.95
CA SER A 266 7.27 15.48 -11.97
C SER A 266 7.44 14.04 -12.45
N TYR A 267 6.37 13.43 -12.97
CA TYR A 267 6.46 12.06 -13.50
C TYR A 267 7.41 11.98 -14.70
N ARG A 268 7.41 13.04 -15.52
CA ARG A 268 8.30 13.23 -16.67
C ARG A 268 9.41 14.20 -16.26
N CYS A 269 10.50 13.67 -15.76
CA CYS A 269 11.71 14.42 -15.41
C CYS A 269 12.92 13.85 -16.15
N GLN A 270 13.74 14.73 -16.73
CA GLN A 270 14.85 14.35 -17.60
C GLN A 270 15.85 13.41 -16.91
N GLU A 271 16.04 13.57 -15.60
CA GLU A 271 17.03 12.83 -14.81
C GLU A 271 16.48 11.55 -14.15
N CYS A 272 15.20 11.21 -14.36
CA CYS A 272 14.52 10.14 -13.62
C CYS A 272 14.54 8.78 -14.30
N GLY A 273 14.94 8.76 -15.58
CA GLY A 273 14.81 7.59 -16.42
C GLY A 273 13.36 7.11 -16.53
N LEU A 274 13.21 5.84 -16.91
CA LEU A 274 11.91 5.25 -17.26
C LEU A 274 11.02 4.92 -16.06
N THR A 275 11.58 4.87 -14.85
CA THR A 275 10.90 4.45 -13.61
C THR A 275 10.26 5.62 -12.85
N GLY A 276 10.37 6.84 -13.37
CA GLY A 276 9.57 7.99 -12.96
C GLY A 276 9.98 8.59 -11.61
N ASN A 277 8.99 9.08 -10.87
CA ASN A 277 9.19 9.90 -9.67
C ASN A 277 8.98 9.18 -8.34
N LYS A 278 8.65 7.89 -8.38
CA LYS A 278 8.54 7.04 -7.18
C LYS A 278 9.24 5.70 -7.38
N PRO A 279 10.43 5.64 -7.99
CA PRO A 279 11.06 4.37 -8.30
C PRO A 279 11.35 3.59 -7.02
N MET A 280 10.94 2.33 -6.99
CA MET A 280 11.17 1.42 -5.87
C MET A 280 11.60 0.07 -6.39
N THR A 281 12.17 -0.75 -5.51
CA THR A 281 12.42 -2.17 -5.77
C THR A 281 11.44 -3.04 -4.99
N THR A 282 11.37 -4.34 -5.32
CA THR A 282 10.53 -5.28 -4.55
C THR A 282 11.12 -5.49 -3.15
N LEU A 283 12.46 -5.46 -2.99
CA LEU A 283 13.10 -5.48 -1.67
C LEU A 283 12.66 -4.31 -0.79
N ALA A 284 12.72 -3.08 -1.31
CA ALA A 284 12.39 -1.89 -0.53
C ALA A 284 10.92 -1.92 -0.04
N GLN A 285 9.99 -2.35 -0.89
CA GLN A 285 8.58 -2.41 -0.53
C GLN A 285 8.25 -3.54 0.45
N ALA A 286 8.74 -4.74 0.18
CA ALA A 286 8.50 -5.88 1.07
C ALA A 286 9.17 -5.65 2.42
N GLU A 287 10.40 -5.11 2.46
CA GLU A 287 11.09 -4.82 3.72
C GLU A 287 10.35 -3.77 4.54
N TRP A 288 9.85 -2.70 3.89
CA TRP A 288 9.03 -1.68 4.55
C TRP A 288 7.83 -2.30 5.24
N LEU A 289 7.02 -3.09 4.49
CA LEU A 289 5.81 -3.68 5.05
C LEU A 289 6.13 -4.76 6.09
N LYS A 290 7.20 -5.55 5.89
CA LYS A 290 7.63 -6.56 6.86
C LYS A 290 7.96 -5.91 8.20
N ARG A 291 8.77 -4.85 8.22
CA ARG A 291 9.13 -4.16 9.47
C ARG A 291 7.91 -3.56 10.20
N LEU A 292 6.87 -3.16 9.45
CA LEU A 292 5.59 -2.74 10.05
C LEU A 292 4.80 -3.93 10.61
N ALA A 293 4.77 -5.07 9.90
CA ALA A 293 4.04 -6.25 10.33
C ALA A 293 4.66 -6.95 11.55
N VAL A 294 5.99 -6.94 11.65
CA VAL A 294 6.72 -7.46 12.82
C VAL A 294 7.06 -6.37 13.83
N HIS A 295 6.44 -5.19 13.74
CA HIS A 295 6.82 -4.02 14.53
C HIS A 295 6.96 -4.32 16.02
N GLU A 296 6.01 -5.04 16.61
CA GLU A 296 6.08 -5.39 18.04
C GLU A 296 7.08 -6.50 18.35
N ARG A 297 7.35 -7.40 17.39
CA ARG A 297 8.14 -8.62 17.57
C ARG A 297 9.62 -8.49 17.20
N ASP A 298 10.00 -7.47 16.44
CA ASP A 298 11.40 -7.19 16.08
C ASP A 298 11.75 -5.71 16.32
N GLU A 299 12.09 -5.42 17.58
CA GLU A 299 12.34 -4.05 18.04
C GLU A 299 13.47 -3.35 17.28
N SER A 300 14.45 -4.13 16.81
CA SER A 300 15.65 -3.63 16.14
C SER A 300 15.36 -2.97 14.78
N THR A 301 14.18 -3.25 14.21
CA THR A 301 13.77 -2.74 12.90
C THR A 301 12.53 -1.84 12.96
N ARG A 302 12.02 -1.53 14.16
CA ARG A 302 10.84 -0.67 14.36
C ARG A 302 10.97 0.66 13.62
N HIS A 303 9.84 1.17 13.16
CA HIS A 303 9.80 2.50 12.57
C HIS A 303 10.12 3.51 13.68
N PRO A 304 11.00 4.52 13.45
CA PRO A 304 11.52 5.37 14.52
C PRO A 304 10.47 6.11 15.36
N ASN A 305 9.34 6.52 14.77
CA ASN A 305 8.29 7.22 15.51
C ASN A 305 6.97 6.44 15.69
N LEU A 306 6.67 5.41 14.89
CA LEU A 306 5.33 4.79 14.93
C LEU A 306 5.14 3.96 16.20
N THR A 307 3.91 3.89 16.70
CA THR A 307 3.53 3.04 17.83
C THR A 307 2.65 1.87 17.39
N SER A 308 2.43 0.90 18.27
CA SER A 308 1.52 -0.22 18.00
C SER A 308 0.11 0.21 17.60
N ASP A 309 -0.45 1.26 18.22
CA ASP A 309 -1.77 1.79 17.82
C ASP A 309 -1.77 2.32 16.37
N ASP A 310 -0.67 2.91 15.92
CA ASP A 310 -0.52 3.37 14.54
C ASP A 310 -0.48 2.19 13.57
N ILE A 311 0.23 1.13 13.94
CA ILE A 311 0.27 -0.13 13.19
C ILE A 311 -1.12 -0.76 13.15
N GLN A 312 -1.84 -0.84 14.27
CA GLN A 312 -3.20 -1.40 14.28
C GLN A 312 -4.16 -0.61 13.41
N THR A 313 -4.07 0.71 13.44
CA THR A 313 -4.88 1.58 12.57
C THR A 313 -4.56 1.36 11.08
N LEU A 314 -3.29 1.17 10.72
CA LEU A 314 -2.90 0.85 9.34
C LEU A 314 -3.49 -0.50 8.89
N PHE A 315 -3.34 -1.54 9.70
CA PHE A 315 -3.64 -2.91 9.32
C PHE A 315 -5.14 -3.25 9.42
N TYR A 316 -5.83 -2.78 10.47
CA TYR A 316 -7.22 -3.10 10.78
C TYR A 316 -8.18 -1.90 10.77
N GLY A 317 -7.68 -0.68 10.58
CA GLY A 317 -8.53 0.52 10.51
C GLY A 317 -9.06 1.00 11.86
N ASP A 318 -8.46 0.62 12.98
CA ASP A 318 -8.88 1.08 14.31
C ASP A 318 -9.13 2.59 14.37
N GLY A 319 -10.29 3.00 14.90
CA GLY A 319 -10.68 4.41 14.99
C GLY A 319 -11.37 4.97 13.75
N HIS A 320 -11.77 4.12 12.80
CA HIS A 320 -12.61 4.52 11.67
C HIS A 320 -14.04 4.92 12.08
N SER A 321 -14.75 5.65 11.23
CA SER A 321 -16.12 6.12 11.50
C SER A 321 -17.23 5.38 10.75
N ASP A 322 -16.88 4.50 9.79
CA ASP A 322 -17.90 3.75 9.04
C ASP A 322 -18.61 2.72 9.93
N SER A 323 -19.92 2.86 10.11
CA SER A 323 -20.73 1.95 10.94
C SER A 323 -21.19 0.68 10.22
N ARG A 324 -20.98 0.59 8.89
CA ARG A 324 -21.42 -0.55 8.08
C ARG A 324 -20.36 -1.67 8.06
N HIS A 325 -19.13 -1.33 8.40
CA HIS A 325 -18.01 -2.27 8.44
C HIS A 325 -17.47 -2.35 9.87
N GLN A 326 -17.11 -3.55 10.29
CA GLN A 326 -16.50 -3.77 11.60
C GLN A 326 -15.00 -3.46 11.61
N HIS A 327 -14.36 -3.48 10.44
CA HIS A 327 -12.94 -3.29 10.26
C HIS A 327 -12.68 -2.34 9.08
N GLY A 328 -11.46 -1.83 8.99
CA GLY A 328 -10.95 -1.02 7.89
C GLY A 328 -9.49 -1.36 7.57
N GLY A 329 -8.70 -0.37 7.15
CA GLY A 329 -7.26 -0.54 6.94
C GLY A 329 -6.88 -1.50 5.80
N MET A 330 -5.70 -2.10 5.91
CA MET A 330 -5.14 -3.00 4.89
C MET A 330 -5.87 -4.34 4.77
N ILE A 331 -6.55 -4.83 5.82
CA ILE A 331 -7.31 -6.10 5.75
C ILE A 331 -8.50 -6.00 4.79
N MET A 332 -8.97 -4.78 4.51
CA MET A 332 -9.99 -4.50 3.49
C MET A 332 -9.41 -4.20 2.10
N GLY A 333 -8.09 -4.30 1.91
CA GLY A 333 -7.45 -4.07 0.62
C GLY A 333 -8.01 -4.98 -0.46
N ILE A 334 -8.49 -4.38 -1.56
CA ILE A 334 -9.12 -5.14 -2.64
C ILE A 334 -8.17 -6.13 -3.31
N SER A 335 -8.75 -6.95 -4.20
CA SER A 335 -8.15 -8.01 -5.01
C SER A 335 -8.27 -9.39 -4.38
N ARG A 336 -8.57 -10.37 -5.23
CA ARG A 336 -8.60 -11.79 -4.88
C ARG A 336 -7.40 -12.58 -5.41
N LEU A 337 -6.41 -11.90 -6.01
CA LEU A 337 -5.22 -12.55 -6.57
C LEU A 337 -4.49 -13.45 -5.55
N LEU A 338 -4.20 -12.91 -4.36
CA LEU A 338 -3.51 -13.64 -3.29
C LEU A 338 -4.34 -14.74 -2.64
N PRO A 339 -5.59 -14.52 -2.19
CA PRO A 339 -6.35 -15.62 -1.61
C PRO A 339 -6.62 -16.74 -2.62
N HIS A 340 -6.79 -16.45 -3.92
CA HIS A 340 -6.86 -17.48 -4.95
C HIS A 340 -5.57 -18.30 -5.05
N ALA A 341 -4.41 -17.65 -5.09
CA ALA A 341 -3.12 -18.32 -5.18
C ALA A 341 -2.82 -19.19 -3.93
N LEU A 342 -3.15 -18.67 -2.74
CA LEU A 342 -3.06 -19.40 -1.49
C LEU A 342 -3.98 -20.62 -1.46
N SER A 343 -5.26 -20.44 -1.82
CA SER A 343 -6.23 -21.54 -1.89
C SER A 343 -5.74 -22.66 -2.79
N GLN A 344 -5.30 -22.33 -4.02
CA GLN A 344 -4.77 -23.31 -4.97
C GLN A 344 -3.55 -24.07 -4.42
N ALA A 345 -2.60 -23.35 -3.82
CA ALA A 345 -1.41 -23.97 -3.22
C ALA A 345 -1.74 -24.91 -2.06
N LEU A 346 -2.84 -24.65 -1.35
CA LEU A 346 -3.31 -25.41 -0.19
C LEU A 346 -4.38 -26.46 -0.53
N GLY A 347 -4.60 -26.74 -1.82
CA GLY A 347 -5.50 -27.81 -2.29
C GLY A 347 -6.94 -27.40 -2.53
N GLY A 348 -7.25 -26.10 -2.44
CA GLY A 348 -8.51 -25.51 -2.88
C GLY A 348 -8.48 -25.02 -4.33
N ASN A 349 -9.42 -24.13 -4.66
CA ASN A 349 -9.53 -23.44 -5.95
C ASN A 349 -9.98 -21.98 -5.74
N ASN A 350 -10.28 -21.25 -6.83
CA ASN A 350 -10.67 -19.85 -6.74
C ASN A 350 -12.05 -19.66 -6.08
N ASP A 351 -13.01 -20.53 -6.40
CA ASP A 351 -14.41 -20.39 -5.98
C ASP A 351 -14.60 -20.64 -4.48
N ASN A 352 -13.78 -21.50 -3.89
CA ASN A 352 -13.83 -21.84 -2.47
C ASN A 352 -12.70 -21.22 -1.65
N ALA A 353 -11.97 -20.22 -2.18
CA ALA A 353 -10.76 -19.70 -1.54
C ALA A 353 -10.96 -19.27 -0.09
N LYS A 354 -12.05 -18.55 0.23
CA LYS A 354 -12.38 -18.17 1.61
C LYS A 354 -12.58 -19.40 2.49
N THR A 355 -13.41 -20.35 2.06
CA THR A 355 -13.72 -21.57 2.81
C THR A 355 -12.49 -22.41 3.05
N THR A 356 -11.63 -22.58 2.05
CA THR A 356 -10.36 -23.31 2.20
C THR A 356 -9.46 -22.65 3.24
N LEU A 357 -9.28 -21.34 3.18
CA LEU A 357 -8.46 -20.61 4.15
C LEU A 357 -9.08 -20.64 5.55
N ASP A 358 -10.40 -20.44 5.67
CA ASP A 358 -11.10 -20.51 6.95
C ASP A 358 -10.92 -21.89 7.60
N ASN A 359 -11.12 -22.98 6.86
CA ASN A 359 -11.02 -24.34 7.38
C ASN A 359 -9.59 -24.71 7.82
N LEU A 360 -8.57 -24.17 7.15
CA LEU A 360 -7.16 -24.48 7.46
C LEU A 360 -6.62 -23.69 8.64
N THR A 361 -7.27 -22.59 9.01
CA THR A 361 -6.74 -21.65 10.00
C THR A 361 -7.79 -21.22 11.04
N ASP A 362 -8.90 -21.94 11.16
CA ASP A 362 -10.07 -21.57 11.97
C ASP A 362 -10.55 -20.12 11.74
N GLY A 363 -10.51 -19.67 10.48
CA GLY A 363 -10.86 -18.31 10.09
C GLY A 363 -9.88 -17.22 10.54
N GLN A 364 -8.72 -17.58 11.09
CA GLN A 364 -7.73 -16.63 11.62
C GLN A 364 -6.64 -16.19 10.62
N TRP A 365 -6.69 -16.64 9.37
CA TRP A 365 -5.79 -16.15 8.32
C TRP A 365 -5.89 -14.63 8.16
N ARG A 366 -4.81 -13.97 7.72
CA ARG A 366 -4.79 -12.53 7.43
C ARG A 366 -4.06 -12.28 6.13
N ILE A 367 -4.64 -11.44 5.28
CA ILE A 367 -3.99 -10.90 4.09
C ILE A 367 -4.14 -9.38 4.14
N PHE A 368 -3.07 -8.70 4.48
CA PHE A 368 -3.03 -7.24 4.50
C PHE A 368 -2.38 -6.80 3.20
N GLN A 369 -3.13 -6.16 2.31
CA GLN A 369 -2.64 -5.95 0.96
C GLN A 369 -2.94 -4.55 0.43
N LYS A 370 -2.06 -4.10 -0.45
CA LYS A 370 -2.30 -2.99 -1.36
C LYS A 370 -1.92 -3.42 -2.77
N ILE A 371 -2.78 -3.08 -3.71
CA ILE A 371 -2.57 -3.32 -5.13
C ILE A 371 -2.61 -2.00 -5.89
N GLY A 372 -1.81 -1.88 -6.94
CA GLY A 372 -1.78 -0.75 -7.86
C GLY A 372 -1.62 -1.21 -9.29
N TRP A 373 -2.15 -0.43 -10.23
CA TRP A 373 -2.07 -0.75 -11.64
C TRP A 373 -2.20 0.51 -12.49
N GLY A 374 -1.80 0.40 -13.75
CA GLY A 374 -2.09 1.40 -14.76
C GLY A 374 -1.21 1.29 -16.00
N PRO A 375 -1.50 2.12 -17.01
CA PRO A 375 -0.66 2.27 -18.19
C PRO A 375 0.55 3.17 -17.91
N SER A 376 1.74 2.71 -18.27
CA SER A 376 2.99 3.47 -18.23
C SER A 376 3.43 3.83 -19.64
N GLU A 377 3.10 5.05 -20.06
CA GLU A 377 3.54 5.63 -21.34
C GLU A 377 5.07 5.69 -21.44
N THR A 378 5.75 6.04 -20.35
CA THR A 378 7.22 6.14 -20.34
C THR A 378 7.92 4.81 -20.56
N ARG A 379 7.26 3.69 -20.27
CA ARG A 379 7.80 2.34 -20.49
C ARG A 379 7.17 1.62 -21.68
N GLY A 380 6.09 2.15 -22.25
CA GLY A 380 5.28 1.46 -23.26
C GLY A 380 4.67 0.15 -22.73
N LYS A 381 4.24 0.14 -21.45
CA LYS A 381 3.75 -1.05 -20.74
C LYS A 381 2.45 -0.77 -19.99
N SER A 382 1.66 -1.81 -19.78
CA SER A 382 0.59 -1.84 -18.78
C SER A 382 0.97 -2.79 -17.67
N GLU A 383 0.72 -2.39 -16.43
CA GLU A 383 1.40 -2.96 -15.27
C GLU A 383 0.48 -3.17 -14.07
N VAL A 384 0.84 -4.14 -13.25
CA VAL A 384 0.22 -4.42 -11.94
C VAL A 384 1.32 -4.62 -10.90
N ALA A 385 1.14 -4.02 -9.73
CA ALA A 385 2.00 -4.19 -8.56
C ALA A 385 1.16 -4.62 -7.35
N VAL A 386 1.67 -5.59 -6.58
CA VAL A 386 1.05 -6.10 -5.35
C VAL A 386 2.07 -5.98 -4.22
N LEU A 387 1.63 -5.47 -3.08
CA LEU A 387 2.38 -5.47 -1.82
C LEU A 387 1.47 -6.04 -0.74
N ALA A 388 1.92 -7.11 -0.06
CA ALA A 388 1.10 -7.75 0.95
C ALA A 388 1.91 -8.39 2.08
N HIS A 389 1.28 -8.50 3.23
CA HIS A 389 1.72 -9.33 4.34
C HIS A 389 0.65 -10.41 4.59
N VAL A 390 1.09 -11.66 4.72
CA VAL A 390 0.24 -12.84 4.83
C VAL A 390 0.57 -13.57 6.12
N CYS A 391 -0.46 -13.91 6.88
CA CYS A 391 -0.39 -14.82 8.03
C CYS A 391 -1.41 -15.96 7.85
N LEU A 392 -0.93 -17.19 7.99
CA LEU A 392 -1.70 -18.43 7.90
C LEU A 392 -1.41 -19.26 9.16
N PRO A 393 -2.09 -19.00 10.28
CA PRO A 393 -1.88 -19.78 11.49
C PRO A 393 -2.30 -21.24 11.24
N GLY A 394 -1.59 -22.21 11.83
CA GLY A 394 -1.87 -23.64 11.68
C GLY A 394 -1.36 -24.29 10.38
N VAL A 395 -1.15 -23.52 9.30
CA VAL A 395 -0.54 -24.03 8.07
C VAL A 395 0.95 -24.26 8.29
N GLN A 396 1.40 -25.52 8.32
CA GLN A 396 2.82 -25.91 8.50
C GLN A 396 3.45 -25.40 9.82
N GLY A 397 2.69 -25.43 10.92
CA GLY A 397 3.15 -24.82 12.18
C GLY A 397 3.00 -23.30 12.20
N GLY A 398 2.19 -22.74 11.29
CA GLY A 398 2.03 -21.31 11.08
C GLY A 398 2.97 -20.82 9.97
N ARG A 399 2.41 -20.07 9.01
CA ARG A 399 3.19 -19.46 7.94
C ARG A 399 2.97 -17.96 7.88
N GLU A 400 4.07 -17.22 7.88
CA GLU A 400 4.07 -15.76 7.80
C GLU A 400 5.06 -15.31 6.72
N PHE A 401 4.62 -14.45 5.82
CA PHE A 401 5.52 -13.86 4.82
C PHE A 401 5.01 -12.51 4.32
N THR A 402 5.95 -11.66 3.90
CA THR A 402 5.67 -10.40 3.21
C THR A 402 6.13 -10.49 1.78
N LEU A 403 5.37 -9.97 0.82
CA LEU A 403 5.75 -9.98 -0.59
C LEU A 403 5.55 -8.65 -1.27
N ALA A 404 6.40 -8.38 -2.25
CA ALA A 404 6.21 -7.37 -3.26
C ALA A 404 6.38 -8.00 -4.65
N ALA A 405 5.40 -7.79 -5.52
CA ALA A 405 5.40 -8.32 -6.88
C ALA A 405 5.04 -7.24 -7.89
N HIS A 406 5.59 -7.36 -9.10
CA HIS A 406 5.31 -6.50 -10.25
C HIS A 406 5.24 -7.34 -11.51
N THR A 407 4.28 -7.04 -12.38
CA THR A 407 4.20 -7.63 -13.72
C THR A 407 3.88 -6.55 -14.73
N ALA A 408 4.43 -6.70 -15.94
CA ALA A 408 4.14 -5.84 -17.06
C ALA A 408 3.84 -6.64 -18.34
N VAL A 409 3.06 -6.03 -19.23
CA VAL A 409 2.84 -6.49 -20.60
C VAL A 409 3.12 -5.35 -21.59
N ASN A 410 3.51 -5.70 -22.83
CA ASN A 410 3.71 -4.72 -23.89
C ASN A 410 2.41 -3.96 -24.22
N GLY A 411 2.55 -2.66 -24.48
CA GLY A 411 1.48 -1.72 -24.77
C GLY A 411 0.99 -1.02 -23.49
N ASP A 412 0.81 0.29 -23.57
CA ASP A 412 0.40 1.20 -22.49
C ASP A 412 -1.10 1.56 -22.55
N ALA A 413 -1.94 0.66 -23.04
CA ALA A 413 -3.38 0.86 -23.07
C ALA A 413 -4.05 0.39 -21.77
N GLU A 414 -5.09 1.11 -21.32
CA GLU A 414 -5.88 0.77 -20.13
C GLU A 414 -6.40 -0.67 -20.15
N VAL A 415 -6.89 -1.14 -21.30
CA VAL A 415 -7.44 -2.49 -21.46
C VAL A 415 -6.41 -3.60 -21.18
N ARG A 416 -5.13 -3.31 -21.37
CA ARG A 416 -4.02 -4.26 -21.19
C ARG A 416 -3.66 -4.46 -19.72
N VAL A 417 -4.23 -3.68 -18.81
CA VAL A 417 -4.07 -3.90 -17.36
C VAL A 417 -4.63 -5.26 -16.94
N SER A 418 -5.73 -5.72 -17.55
CA SER A 418 -6.26 -7.06 -17.25
C SER A 418 -5.27 -8.17 -17.65
N ASP A 419 -4.55 -8.01 -18.76
CA ASP A 419 -3.53 -8.98 -19.19
C ASP A 419 -2.36 -9.04 -18.19
N ALA A 420 -1.88 -7.88 -17.71
CA ALA A 420 -0.88 -7.82 -16.65
C ALA A 420 -1.41 -8.43 -15.34
N ALA A 421 -2.68 -8.23 -15.00
CA ALA A 421 -3.29 -8.83 -13.81
C ALA A 421 -3.39 -10.37 -13.90
N LYS A 422 -3.74 -10.91 -15.07
CA LYS A 422 -3.76 -12.36 -15.32
C LYS A 422 -2.34 -12.95 -15.23
N LYS A 423 -1.33 -12.22 -15.69
CA LYS A 423 0.08 -12.56 -15.52
C LYS A 423 0.51 -12.54 -14.05
N MET A 424 0.10 -11.53 -13.30
CA MET A 424 0.29 -11.47 -11.84
C MET A 424 -0.33 -12.68 -11.13
N GLN A 425 -1.54 -13.12 -11.51
CA GLN A 425 -2.14 -14.31 -10.92
C GLN A 425 -1.28 -15.55 -11.16
N ARG A 426 -0.75 -15.76 -12.37
CA ARG A 426 0.12 -16.91 -12.68
C ARG A 426 1.41 -16.86 -11.87
N LEU A 427 2.07 -15.69 -11.79
CA LEU A 427 3.25 -15.47 -10.97
C LEU A 427 3.00 -15.84 -9.50
N LEU A 428 1.90 -15.34 -8.93
CA LEU A 428 1.53 -15.61 -7.54
C LEU A 428 1.20 -17.09 -7.32
N ASN A 429 0.45 -17.71 -8.22
CA ASN A 429 0.12 -19.14 -8.15
C ASN A 429 1.40 -19.99 -8.10
N GLN A 430 2.33 -19.76 -9.04
CA GLN A 430 3.60 -20.49 -9.10
C GLN A 430 4.45 -20.27 -7.85
N SER A 431 4.63 -19.01 -7.45
CA SER A 431 5.54 -18.63 -6.36
C SER A 431 5.03 -19.11 -5.00
N ILE A 432 3.74 -18.89 -4.69
CA ILE A 432 3.12 -19.35 -3.44
C ILE A 432 3.10 -20.88 -3.38
N ASN A 433 2.80 -21.55 -4.49
CA ASN A 433 2.85 -23.00 -4.56
C ASN A 433 4.28 -23.54 -4.29
N LYS A 434 5.33 -22.92 -4.84
CA LYS A 434 6.73 -23.30 -4.56
C LYS A 434 7.05 -23.10 -3.07
N LEU A 435 6.75 -21.92 -2.52
CA LEU A 435 7.01 -21.58 -1.11
C LEU A 435 6.33 -22.56 -0.14
N LEU A 436 5.05 -22.88 -0.37
CA LEU A 436 4.27 -23.72 0.53
C LEU A 436 4.50 -25.23 0.31
N LYS A 437 5.08 -25.67 -0.81
CA LYS A 437 5.39 -27.11 -1.01
C LYS A 437 6.80 -27.49 -0.59
N GLU A 438 7.74 -26.54 -0.54
CA GLU A 438 9.13 -26.78 -0.10
C GLU A 438 9.20 -27.43 1.29
N THR A 439 8.31 -27.03 2.21
CA THR A 439 8.30 -27.50 3.60
C THR A 439 7.84 -28.96 3.78
N LYS A 440 7.44 -29.67 2.71
CA LYS A 440 7.12 -31.10 2.77
C LYS A 440 8.35 -32.02 2.64
N SER A 441 9.54 -31.47 2.42
CA SER A 441 10.78 -32.27 2.27
C SER A 441 11.72 -32.11 3.47
N LYS A 442 11.40 -32.85 4.55
CA LYS A 442 12.28 -33.73 5.35
C LYS A 442 11.80 -33.81 6.79
#